data_AF-A0A1F7U2I1-F1
#
_entry.id   AF-A0A1F7U2I1-F1
#
_cell.length_a   1.000
_cell.length_b   1.000
_cell.length_c   1.000
_cell.angle_alpha   90.00
_cell.angle_beta   90.00
_cell.angle_gamma   90.00
#
_symmetry.space_group_name_H-M   'P 1'
#
loop_
_entity.id
_entity.type
_entity.pdbx_description
1 polymer ?
#
loop_
_entity_poly.entity_id
_entity_poly.type
_entity_poly.pdbx_seq_one_letter_code
_entity_poly.pdbx_strand_id
1 'polypeptide(L)' 'MSDNKSRLQKFYEQKVAAKLIEDLGLKNKMAVPKLTKVTLNVGLKQGLKDPKFVDAAERTLTRISGQ' A
#
# COMPACT_ATOMS: atom_id res chain seq x y z
N MET A 1 -18.14 2.57 -18.50
CA MET A 1 -17.74 2.70 -17.09
C MET A 1 -16.49 1.87 -16.90
N SER A 2 -15.34 2.51 -16.86
CA SER A 2 -14.02 1.86 -16.89
C SER A 2 -13.79 1.07 -15.60
N ASP A 3 -13.53 -0.24 -15.69
CA ASP A 3 -13.18 -1.11 -14.57
C ASP A 3 -11.82 -0.71 -13.95
N ASN A 4 -11.81 0.37 -13.18
CA ASN A 4 -10.62 0.96 -12.56
C ASN A 4 -10.22 0.22 -11.25
N LYS A 5 -10.27 -1.12 -11.23
CA LYS A 5 -9.79 -1.93 -10.09
C LYS A 5 -8.41 -2.50 -10.40
N SER A 6 -7.44 -2.18 -9.55
CA SER A 6 -6.06 -2.69 -9.68
C SER A 6 -6.01 -4.22 -9.58
N ARG A 7 -5.01 -4.86 -10.20
CA ARG A 7 -4.83 -6.32 -10.17
C ARG A 7 -4.83 -6.87 -8.74
N LEU A 8 -4.19 -6.16 -7.81
CA LEU A 8 -4.11 -6.55 -6.40
C LEU A 8 -5.44 -6.39 -5.68
N GLN A 9 -6.22 -5.35 -5.98
CA GLN A 9 -7.56 -5.19 -5.43
C GLN A 9 -8.49 -6.33 -5.86
N LYS A 10 -8.47 -6.70 -7.15
CA LYS A 10 -9.24 -7.85 -7.67
C LYS A 10 -8.84 -9.15 -6.98
N PHE A 11 -7.55 -9.40 -6.84
CA PHE A 11 -7.03 -10.59 -6.15
C PHE A 11 -7.47 -10.64 -4.68
N TYR A 12 -7.42 -9.50 -3.98
CA TYR A 12 -7.86 -9.42 -2.60
C TYR A 12 -9.35 -9.76 -2.45
N GLU A 13 -10.20 -9.15 -3.27
CA GLU A 13 -11.66 -9.37 -3.21
C GLU A 13 -12.06 -10.81 -3.58
N GLN A 14 -11.40 -11.41 -4.59
CA GLN A 14 -11.78 -12.73 -5.12
C GLN A 14 -11.21 -13.90 -4.32
N LYS A 15 -9.97 -13.80 -3.83
CA LYS A 15 -9.24 -14.93 -3.26
C LYS A 15 -8.90 -14.73 -1.78
N VAL A 16 -8.31 -13.58 -1.45
CA VAL A 16 -7.78 -13.34 -0.09
C VAL A 16 -8.90 -13.18 0.93
N ALA A 17 -9.93 -12.39 0.60
CA ALA A 17 -11.05 -12.15 1.51
C ALA A 17 -11.83 -13.43 1.85
N ALA A 18 -12.09 -14.28 0.84
CA ALA A 18 -12.75 -15.57 1.06
C ALA A 18 -11.93 -16.50 1.96
N LYS A 19 -10.62 -16.60 1.70
CA LYS A 19 -9.72 -17.40 2.52
C LYS A 19 -9.61 -16.89 3.96
N LEU A 20 -9.55 -15.57 4.16
CA LEU A 20 -9.53 -14.97 5.50
C LEU A 20 -10.83 -15.20 6.29
N ILE A 21 -11.98 -15.24 5.62
CA ILE A 21 -13.26 -15.57 6.27
C ILE A 21 -13.23 -16.99 6.82
N GLU A 22 -12.72 -17.94 6.03
CA GLU A 22 -12.59 -19.34 6.41
C GLU A 22 -11.56 -19.53 7.53
N ASP A 23 -10.34 -19.02 7.34
CA ASP A 23 -9.22 -19.18 8.27
C ASP A 23 -9.50 -18.51 9.65
N LEU A 24 -10.25 -17.40 9.66
CA LEU A 24 -10.57 -16.64 10.89
C LEU A 24 -11.99 -16.91 11.41
N GLY A 25 -12.77 -17.77 10.76
CA GLY A 25 -14.14 -18.11 11.16
C GLY A 25 -15.11 -16.92 11.23
N LEU A 26 -14.92 -15.91 10.38
CA LEU A 26 -15.66 -14.64 10.45
C LEU A 26 -17.08 -14.79 9.92
N LYS A 27 -18.09 -14.61 10.77
CA LYS A 27 -19.50 -14.63 10.35
C LYS A 27 -19.94 -13.38 9.59
N ASN A 28 -19.23 -12.27 9.76
CA ASN A 28 -19.54 -10.99 9.15
C ASN A 28 -18.53 -10.63 8.05
N LYS A 29 -19.01 -10.44 6.81
CA LYS A 29 -18.18 -10.02 5.67
C LYS A 29 -17.49 -8.67 5.88
N MET A 30 -18.06 -7.79 6.69
CA MET A 30 -17.46 -6.49 7.01
C MET A 30 -16.33 -6.59 8.04
N ALA A 31 -16.21 -7.71 8.76
CA ALA A 31 -15.15 -7.95 9.73
C ALA A 31 -13.84 -8.42 9.08
N VAL A 32 -13.83 -8.68 7.77
CA VAL A 32 -12.63 -9.11 7.05
C VAL A 32 -11.59 -7.99 7.05
N PRO A 33 -10.33 -8.23 7.49
CA PRO A 33 -9.30 -7.21 7.57
C PRO A 33 -8.98 -6.58 6.20
N LYS A 34 -9.01 -5.24 6.12
CA LYS A 34 -8.73 -4.45 4.90
C LYS A 34 -7.47 -3.60 5.05
N LEU A 35 -6.77 -3.37 3.94
CA LEU A 35 -5.68 -2.39 3.86
C LEU A 35 -6.26 -0.97 3.86
N THR A 36 -5.89 -0.17 4.87
CA THR A 36 -6.38 1.21 5.05
C THR A 36 -5.41 2.26 4.54
N LYS A 37 -4.11 2.11 4.82
CA LYS A 37 -3.04 3.00 4.36
C LYS A 37 -1.72 2.26 4.21
N VAL A 38 -0.88 2.74 3.30
CA VAL A 38 0.52 2.31 3.15
C VAL A 38 1.38 3.56 3.30
N THR A 39 2.20 3.61 4.34
CA THR A 39 3.12 4.73 4.60
C THR A 39 4.52 4.37 4.14
N LEU A 40 5.11 5.19 3.27
CA LEU A 40 6.51 5.07 2.87
C LEU A 40 7.36 6.00 3.74
N ASN A 41 8.42 5.47 4.34
CA ASN A 41 9.35 6.24 5.16
C ASN A 41 10.78 6.03 4.65
N VAL A 42 11.54 7.12 4.55
CA VAL A 42 12.95 7.08 4.14
C VAL A 42 13.81 7.68 5.26
N GLY A 43 14.75 6.88 5.76
CA GLY A 43 15.67 7.31 6.81
C GLY A 43 16.83 8.13 6.24
N LEU A 44 16.74 9.46 6.29
CA LEU A 44 17.76 10.38 5.74
C LEU A 44 18.88 10.76 6.73
N LYS A 45 19.22 9.88 7.69
CA LYS A 45 20.10 10.21 8.84
C LYS A 45 21.44 10.85 8.47
N GLN A 46 22.10 10.38 7.41
CA GLN A 46 23.42 10.89 7.00
C GLN A 46 23.35 12.02 5.97
N GLY A 47 22.25 12.12 5.21
CA GLY A 47 22.07 13.09 4.14
C GLY A 47 21.28 14.34 4.52
N LEU A 48 20.89 14.48 5.79
CA LEU A 48 20.05 15.58 6.27
C LEU A 48 20.72 16.96 6.14
N LYS A 49 22.06 17.00 6.08
CA LYS A 49 22.85 18.22 5.88
C LYS A 49 23.12 18.54 4.40
N ASP A 50 22.89 17.58 3.50
CA ASP A 50 23.06 17.76 2.06
C ASP A 50 21.68 17.96 1.40
N PRO A 51 21.31 19.20 1.03
CA PRO A 51 20.01 19.46 0.41
C PRO A 51 19.80 18.69 -0.89
N LYS A 52 20.87 18.37 -1.64
CA LYS A 52 20.75 17.59 -2.89
C LYS A 52 20.32 16.15 -2.61
N PHE A 53 20.69 15.60 -1.46
CA PHE A 53 20.31 14.25 -1.07
C PHE A 53 18.83 14.17 -0.71
N VAL A 54 18.30 15.21 -0.05
CA VAL A 54 16.87 15.32 0.27
C VAL A 54 16.05 15.43 -1.02
N ASP A 55 16.45 16.29 -1.95
CA ASP A 55 15.79 16.44 -3.26
C ASP A 55 15.83 15.15 -4.08
N ALA A 56 16.95 14.42 -4.05
CA ALA A 56 17.08 13.14 -4.74
C ALA A 56 16.17 12.06 -4.13
N ALA A 57 16.05 12.03 -2.81
CA ALA A 57 15.17 11.10 -2.11
C ALA A 57 13.70 11.39 -2.42
N GLU A 58 13.30 12.67 -2.42
CA GLU A 58 11.96 13.10 -2.80
C GLU A 58 11.63 12.69 -4.25
N ARG A 59 12.49 13.05 -5.22
CA ARG A 59 12.30 12.67 -6.63
C ARG A 59 12.19 11.17 -6.83
N THR A 60 12.95 10.39 -6.07
CA THR A 60 12.90 8.92 -6.12
C THR A 60 11.57 8.41 -5.59
N LEU A 61 11.13 8.91 -4.43
CA LEU A 61 9.85 8.54 -3.84
C LEU A 61 8.69 8.91 -4.74
N THR A 62 8.71 10.10 -5.35
CA THR A 62 7.68 10.52 -6.29
C THR A 62 7.67 9.68 -7.55
N ARG A 63 8.84 9.30 -8.08
CA ARG A 63 8.91 8.39 -9.23
C ARG A 63 8.34 7.00 -8.92
N ILE A 64 8.58 6.47 -7.72
CA ILE A 64 8.16 5.12 -7.33
C ILE A 64 6.68 5.09 -6.92
N SER A 65 6.25 6.04 -6.09
CA SER A 65 4.91 6.06 -5.51
C SER A 65 3.89 6.84 -6.36
N GLY A 66 4.37 7.65 -7.30
CA GLY A 66 3.54 8.55 -8.10
C GLY A 66 2.96 9.72 -7.31
N GLN A 67 3.45 9.97 -6.09
CA GLN A 67 2.98 11.01 -5.17
C GLN A 67 4.12 11.93 -4.73
#